data_AF-L1P5X8-F1
#
_entry.id   AF-L1P5X8-F1
#
_cell.length_a   1.000
_cell.length_b   1.000
_cell.length_c   1.000
_cell.angle_alpha   90.00
_cell.angle_beta   90.00
_cell.angle_gamma   90.00
#
_symmetry.space_group_name_H-M   'P 1'
#
loop_
_entity.id
_entity.type
_entity.pdbx_description
1 polymer ?
#
loop_
_entity_poly.entity_id
_entity_poly.type
_entity_poly.pdbx_seq_one_letter_code
_entity_poly.pdbx_strand_id
1 'polypeptide(L)'
;MKKIIIISLSILALHTAVAQDSTATRHSQPAQSAQQEYYQRNQRTQNAPMGVVAAQEEMKPTTLEGVFQQLVDKSGAWQNFKMLDRAKLATFQRSMADTINAIRGQLSTQKQAVATHLQNIKELNDKITELQTTLDQTKDQNDSVNFFGVLLSKGVYSTIMWVIVLILAGLLAFYIYKYTNSNVITKNSINELGELQQEYENYRKAAIEREQKVRRQLQDEINKHR
;
A
#
# COMPACT_ATOMS: atom_id res chain seq x y z
N MET A 1 -3.39 -19.85 -28.28
CA MET A 1 -4.48 -19.58 -27.31
C MET A 1 -4.04 -18.38 -26.49
N LYS A 2 -4.28 -17.12 -26.91
CA LYS A 2 -5.46 -16.26 -26.62
C LYS A 2 -5.99 -16.36 -25.16
N LYS A 3 -5.82 -15.24 -24.44
CA LYS A 3 -6.68 -14.59 -23.41
C LYS A 3 -5.98 -14.36 -22.06
N ILE A 4 -6.13 -13.27 -21.29
CA ILE A 4 -6.71 -11.91 -21.40
C ILE A 4 -6.10 -11.20 -20.17
N ILE A 5 -5.57 -10.00 -20.34
CA ILE A 5 -5.13 -9.10 -19.26
C ILE A 5 -6.38 -8.37 -18.76
N ILE A 6 -6.69 -8.42 -17.45
CA ILE A 6 -7.76 -7.63 -16.85
C ILE A 6 -7.14 -6.57 -15.94
N ILE A 7 -7.24 -5.32 -16.39
CA ILE A 7 -6.94 -4.11 -15.62
C ILE A 7 -8.17 -3.84 -14.75
N SER A 8 -8.07 -4.09 -13.45
CA SER A 8 -9.12 -3.74 -12.49
C SER A 8 -9.01 -2.28 -12.08
N LEU A 9 -9.83 -1.44 -12.69
CA LEU A 9 -10.06 -0.05 -12.32
C LEU A 9 -11.07 -0.02 -11.16
N SER A 10 -10.59 -0.04 -9.92
CA SER A 10 -11.45 0.15 -8.74
C SER A 10 -11.49 1.62 -8.36
N ILE A 11 -12.65 2.22 -8.62
CA ILE A 11 -13.01 3.59 -8.29
C ILE A 11 -13.18 3.73 -6.77
N LEU A 12 -12.52 4.76 -6.24
CA LEU A 12 -12.59 5.25 -4.86
C LEU A 12 -13.99 5.81 -4.56
N ALA A 13 -14.67 5.27 -3.55
CA ALA A 13 -15.84 5.90 -2.93
C ALA A 13 -15.52 6.22 -1.46
N LEU A 14 -15.09 7.45 -1.24
CA LEU A 14 -14.91 8.06 0.07
C LEU A 14 -16.29 8.22 0.72
N HIS A 15 -16.56 7.51 1.82
CA HIS A 15 -17.74 7.76 2.66
C HIS A 15 -17.31 8.50 3.93
N THR A 16 -18.04 9.58 4.20
CA THR A 16 -17.90 10.47 5.35
C THR A 16 -18.35 9.79 6.65
N ALA A 17 -17.64 10.09 7.74
CA ALA A 17 -17.95 9.64 9.08
C ALA A 17 -19.20 10.32 9.67
N VAL A 18 -19.99 9.54 10.42
CA VAL A 18 -20.73 10.01 11.60
C VAL A 18 -20.72 8.87 12.62
N ALA A 19 -20.35 9.19 13.86
CA ALA A 19 -20.38 8.28 14.99
C ALA A 19 -21.76 8.34 15.67
N GLN A 20 -22.36 7.20 16.01
CA GLN A 20 -22.96 6.96 17.34
C GLN A 20 -23.33 5.49 17.55
N ASP A 21 -23.21 5.11 18.81
CA ASP A 21 -23.24 3.80 19.44
C ASP A 21 -24.63 3.14 19.57
N SER A 22 -24.61 1.82 19.81
CA SER A 22 -25.61 0.96 20.48
C SER A 22 -26.87 0.41 19.76
N THR A 23 -26.87 -0.94 19.67
CA THR A 23 -27.97 -1.93 19.86
C THR A 23 -28.85 -2.48 18.71
N ALA A 24 -28.77 -3.81 18.58
CA ALA A 24 -29.83 -4.81 18.31
C ALA A 24 -30.60 -4.85 16.95
N THR A 25 -30.19 -5.83 16.13
CA THR A 25 -31.03 -6.87 15.49
C THR A 25 -32.39 -6.49 14.87
N ARG A 26 -32.47 -6.36 13.53
CA ARG A 26 -33.44 -7.12 12.71
C ARG A 26 -33.18 -7.03 11.20
N HIS A 27 -33.13 -8.20 10.58
CA HIS A 27 -33.07 -8.45 9.15
C HIS A 27 -34.43 -8.11 8.48
N SER A 28 -34.45 -7.27 7.45
CA SER A 28 -35.34 -7.38 6.27
C SER A 28 -34.97 -6.32 5.22
N GLN A 29 -34.68 -6.78 4.01
CA GLN A 29 -34.23 -5.96 2.89
C GLN A 29 -35.22 -6.17 1.73
N PRO A 30 -35.98 -5.13 1.34
CA PRO A 30 -36.41 -5.02 -0.05
C PRO A 30 -36.31 -3.56 -0.52
N ALA A 31 -35.12 -3.15 -0.96
CA ALA A 31 -34.91 -1.82 -1.55
C ALA A 31 -34.29 -1.85 -2.96
N GLN A 32 -34.02 -3.04 -3.50
CA GLN A 32 -33.37 -3.19 -4.81
C GLN A 32 -34.35 -3.44 -5.97
N SER A 33 -35.58 -3.90 -5.71
CA SER A 33 -36.61 -4.13 -6.72
C SER A 33 -37.29 -2.84 -7.21
N ALA A 34 -37.47 -1.85 -6.33
CA ALA A 34 -38.17 -0.60 -6.66
C ALA A 34 -37.41 0.30 -7.66
N GLN A 35 -36.07 0.23 -7.67
CA GLN A 35 -35.26 1.00 -8.62
C GLN A 35 -35.26 0.39 -10.02
N GLN A 36 -35.44 -0.93 -10.16
CA GLN A 36 -35.47 -1.59 -11.47
C GLN A 36 -36.78 -1.31 -12.23
N GLU A 37 -37.92 -1.22 -11.54
CA GLU A 37 -39.21 -0.85 -12.16
C GLU A 37 -39.22 0.59 -12.71
N TYR A 38 -38.44 1.50 -12.11
CA TYR A 38 -38.37 2.89 -12.53
C TYR A 38 -37.71 3.06 -13.92
N TYR A 39 -36.68 2.26 -14.20
CA TYR A 39 -35.98 2.32 -15.49
C TYR A 39 -36.74 1.62 -16.63
N GLN A 40 -37.59 0.63 -16.34
CA GLN A 40 -38.38 -0.08 -17.36
C GLN A 40 -39.68 0.64 -17.72
N ARG A 41 -40.29 1.39 -16.80
CA ARG A 41 -41.53 2.12 -17.08
C ARG A 41 -41.36 3.24 -18.11
N ASN A 42 -40.21 3.90 -18.11
CA ASN A 42 -39.96 5.05 -18.97
C ASN A 42 -39.64 4.70 -20.44
N GLN A 43 -39.47 3.41 -20.78
CA GLN A 43 -39.20 2.97 -22.15
C GLN A 43 -40.47 2.53 -22.93
N ARG A 44 -41.61 2.31 -22.25
CA ARG A 44 -42.87 1.91 -22.92
C ARG A 44 -43.66 3.06 -23.56
N THR A 45 -43.36 4.31 -23.22
CA THR A 45 -44.18 5.47 -23.59
C THR A 45 -43.83 6.12 -24.93
N GLN A 46 -42.91 5.57 -25.72
CA GLN A 46 -42.50 6.21 -26.99
C GLN A 46 -43.16 5.66 -28.26
N ASN A 47 -43.93 4.57 -28.23
CA ASN A 47 -44.49 3.97 -29.44
C ASN A 47 -46.02 3.77 -29.35
N ALA A 48 -46.78 4.82 -29.65
CA ALA A 48 -48.18 4.70 -30.05
C ALA A 48 -48.55 5.86 -31.02
N PRO A 49 -49.26 5.62 -32.14
CA PRO A 49 -49.48 6.60 -33.19
C PRO A 49 -50.67 7.54 -32.92
N MET A 50 -50.42 8.84 -33.16
CA MET A 50 -51.26 9.91 -33.74
C MET A 50 -52.79 9.90 -33.56
N GLY A 51 -53.31 10.98 -32.97
CA GLY A 51 -54.68 11.47 -33.11
C GLY A 51 -54.71 13.01 -33.10
N VAL A 52 -55.15 13.60 -34.21
CA VAL A 52 -55.22 15.04 -34.55
C VAL A 52 -56.36 15.79 -33.85
N VAL A 53 -56.13 17.00 -33.31
CA VAL A 53 -56.99 18.20 -33.51
C VAL A 53 -56.17 19.49 -33.30
N ALA A 54 -56.37 20.46 -34.19
CA ALA A 54 -55.61 21.70 -34.34
C ALA A 54 -56.01 22.84 -33.36
N ALA A 55 -55.01 23.57 -32.88
CA ALA A 55 -55.10 25.00 -32.52
C ALA A 55 -53.74 25.65 -32.87
N GLN A 56 -53.77 26.64 -33.77
CA GLN A 56 -52.56 27.37 -34.19
C GLN A 56 -52.10 28.30 -33.06
N GLU A 57 -51.11 27.88 -32.28
CA GLU A 57 -50.23 28.82 -31.57
C GLU A 57 -49.06 29.15 -32.49
N GLU A 58 -49.00 30.38 -33.00
CA GLU A 58 -47.81 30.88 -33.68
C GLU A 58 -46.60 30.69 -32.75
N MET A 59 -45.69 29.78 -33.14
CA MET A 59 -44.40 29.63 -32.48
C MET A 59 -43.71 30.98 -32.44
N LYS A 60 -43.63 31.58 -31.25
CA LYS A 60 -42.72 32.69 -30.99
C LYS A 60 -41.30 32.12 -31.15
N PRO A 61 -40.52 32.59 -32.13
CA PRO A 61 -39.17 32.09 -32.33
C PRO A 61 -38.35 32.32 -31.06
N THR A 62 -37.82 31.25 -30.50
CA THR A 62 -37.03 31.27 -29.26
C THR A 62 -35.59 31.74 -29.50
N THR A 63 -35.16 31.82 -30.75
CA THR A 63 -33.82 32.24 -31.15
C THR A 63 -33.81 33.70 -31.61
N LEU A 64 -32.74 34.43 -31.30
CA LEU A 64 -32.56 35.82 -31.70
C LEU A 64 -32.67 35.98 -33.24
N GLU A 65 -32.11 35.02 -33.98
CA GLU A 65 -32.24 34.89 -35.44
C GLU A 65 -33.72 34.84 -35.88
N GLY A 66 -34.54 34.02 -35.21
CA GLY A 66 -35.94 33.88 -35.58
C GLY A 66 -36.77 35.10 -35.20
N VAL A 67 -36.45 35.79 -34.09
CA VAL A 67 -37.10 37.06 -33.72
C VAL A 67 -36.77 38.14 -34.74
N PHE A 68 -35.53 38.17 -35.23
CA PHE A 68 -35.12 39.06 -36.32
C PHE A 68 -35.85 38.73 -37.63
N GLN A 69 -35.92 37.45 -37.99
CA GLN A 69 -36.61 37.01 -39.19
C GLN A 69 -38.11 37.34 -39.14
N GLN A 70 -38.78 37.14 -38.00
CA GLN A 70 -40.17 37.56 -37.81
C GLN A 70 -40.36 39.08 -37.89
N LEU A 71 -39.40 39.85 -37.38
CA LEU A 71 -39.42 41.31 -37.45
C LEU A 71 -39.35 41.78 -38.90
N VAL A 72 -38.49 41.14 -39.70
CA VAL A 72 -38.39 41.36 -41.14
C VAL A 72 -39.66 40.88 -41.83
N ASP A 73 -40.17 39.68 -41.59
CA ASP A 73 -41.33 39.15 -42.31
C ASP A 73 -42.63 39.92 -42.03
N LYS A 74 -42.83 40.42 -40.80
CA LYS A 74 -44.01 41.23 -40.42
C LYS A 74 -43.88 42.72 -40.75
N SER A 75 -42.79 43.15 -41.40
CA SER A 75 -42.57 44.55 -41.79
C SER A 75 -43.15 44.84 -43.18
N GLY A 76 -43.71 46.05 -43.36
CA GLY A 76 -44.34 46.46 -44.61
C GLY A 76 -43.28 46.70 -45.70
N ALA A 77 -43.62 46.50 -46.98
CA ALA A 77 -42.73 46.86 -48.08
C ALA A 77 -43.20 48.17 -48.73
N TRP A 78 -42.29 49.12 -48.94
CA TRP A 78 -42.52 50.32 -49.74
C TRP A 78 -41.40 50.49 -50.76
N GLN A 79 -41.76 50.44 -52.05
CA GLN A 79 -40.81 50.30 -53.16
C GLN A 79 -39.81 49.14 -52.89
N ASN A 80 -38.51 49.44 -52.93
CA ASN A 80 -37.43 48.50 -52.67
C ASN A 80 -37.00 48.45 -51.19
N PHE A 81 -37.75 49.10 -50.29
CA PHE A 81 -37.41 49.23 -48.87
C PHE A 81 -38.42 48.54 -47.97
N LYS A 82 -37.92 47.98 -46.87
CA LYS A 82 -38.69 47.27 -45.86
C LYS A 82 -38.94 48.21 -44.67
N MET A 83 -40.18 48.65 -44.49
CA MET A 83 -40.65 49.53 -43.42
C MET A 83 -40.82 48.74 -42.12
N LEU A 84 -39.79 48.78 -41.29
CA LEU A 84 -39.80 48.17 -39.97
C LEU A 84 -40.40 49.14 -38.93
N ASP A 85 -41.29 48.62 -38.09
CA ASP A 85 -41.84 49.36 -36.96
C ASP A 85 -40.73 49.67 -35.94
N ARG A 86 -40.56 50.96 -35.62
CA ARG A 86 -39.55 51.44 -34.66
C ARG A 86 -39.74 50.81 -33.27
N ALA A 87 -40.99 50.57 -32.85
CA ALA A 87 -41.26 49.96 -31.55
C ALA A 87 -40.74 48.52 -31.49
N LYS A 88 -40.95 47.74 -32.57
CA LYS A 88 -40.48 46.35 -32.63
C LYS A 88 -38.97 46.25 -32.79
N LEU A 89 -38.34 47.17 -33.52
CA LEU A 89 -36.88 47.31 -33.61
C LEU A 89 -36.25 47.60 -32.25
N ALA A 90 -36.85 48.50 -31.46
CA ALA A 90 -36.38 48.81 -30.11
C ALA A 90 -36.52 47.60 -29.16
N THR A 91 -37.59 46.81 -29.28
CA THR A 91 -37.77 45.57 -28.51
C THR A 91 -36.75 44.51 -28.87
N PHE A 92 -36.42 44.37 -30.17
CA PHE A 92 -35.36 43.46 -30.63
C PHE A 92 -34.00 43.89 -30.10
N GLN A 93 -33.67 45.18 -30.18
CA GLN A 93 -32.42 45.72 -29.64
C GLN A 93 -32.29 45.46 -28.13
N ARG A 94 -33.36 45.64 -27.35
CA ARG A 94 -33.39 45.26 -25.92
C ARG A 94 -33.12 43.77 -25.73
N SER A 95 -33.84 42.90 -26.45
CA SER A 95 -33.68 41.44 -26.32
C SER A 95 -32.25 40.99 -26.69
N MET A 96 -31.64 41.62 -27.70
CA MET A 96 -30.26 41.36 -28.08
C MET A 96 -29.28 41.83 -26.99
N ALA A 97 -29.47 43.03 -26.44
CA ALA A 97 -28.64 43.55 -25.35
C ALA A 97 -28.76 42.69 -24.09
N ASP A 98 -29.97 42.24 -23.74
CA ASP A 98 -30.23 41.35 -22.61
C ASP A 98 -29.55 40.00 -22.80
N THR A 99 -29.60 39.44 -24.02
CA THR A 99 -28.91 38.18 -24.35
C THR A 99 -27.39 38.33 -24.23
N ILE A 100 -26.82 39.43 -24.75
CA ILE A 100 -25.38 39.71 -24.63
C ILE A 100 -24.96 39.87 -23.17
N ASN A 101 -25.77 40.56 -22.37
CA ASN A 101 -25.51 40.73 -20.94
C ASN A 101 -25.65 39.41 -20.18
N ALA A 102 -26.62 38.56 -20.52
CA ALA A 102 -26.77 37.23 -19.95
C ALA A 102 -25.55 36.34 -20.27
N ILE A 103 -25.09 36.32 -21.53
CA ILE A 103 -23.89 35.56 -21.94
C ILE A 103 -22.65 36.09 -21.22
N ARG A 104 -22.47 37.41 -21.12
CA ARG A 104 -21.36 38.01 -20.36
C ARG A 104 -21.42 37.63 -18.88
N GLY A 105 -22.61 37.61 -18.28
CA GLY A 105 -22.83 37.16 -16.91
C GLY A 105 -22.42 35.70 -16.72
N GLN A 106 -22.92 34.81 -17.59
CA GLN A 106 -22.56 33.39 -17.57
C GLN A 106 -21.05 33.16 -17.77
N LEU A 107 -20.42 33.89 -18.69
CA LEU A 107 -18.98 33.82 -18.92
C LEU A 107 -18.19 34.26 -17.68
N SER A 108 -18.64 35.33 -17.02
CA SER A 108 -18.04 35.80 -15.76
C SER A 108 -18.16 34.74 -14.66
N THR A 109 -19.36 34.19 -14.45
CA THR A 109 -19.61 33.13 -13.46
C THR A 109 -18.77 31.89 -13.75
N GLN A 110 -18.69 31.46 -15.02
CA GLN A 110 -17.92 30.28 -15.41
C GLN A 110 -16.42 30.51 -15.26
N LYS A 111 -15.92 31.70 -15.58
CA LYS A 111 -14.51 32.08 -15.31
C LYS A 111 -14.20 32.06 -13.81
N GLN A 112 -15.14 32.52 -12.99
CA GLN A 112 -15.00 32.49 -11.53
C GLN A 112 -15.01 31.04 -11.00
N ALA A 113 -15.90 30.18 -11.50
CA ALA A 113 -15.91 28.75 -11.17
C ALA A 113 -14.61 28.06 -11.57
N VAL A 114 -14.07 28.35 -12.77
CA VAL A 114 -12.77 27.83 -13.21
C VAL A 114 -11.65 28.29 -12.28
N ALA A 115 -11.63 29.55 -11.86
CA ALA A 115 -10.64 30.05 -10.91
C ALA A 115 -10.72 29.32 -9.56
N THR A 116 -11.94 29.10 -9.04
CA THR A 116 -12.17 28.33 -7.81
C THR A 116 -11.72 26.88 -7.98
N HIS A 117 -12.04 26.23 -9.10
CA HIS A 117 -11.58 24.86 -9.37
C HIS A 117 -10.06 24.78 -9.46
N LEU A 118 -9.39 25.77 -10.06
CA LEU A 118 -7.93 25.83 -10.11
C LEU A 118 -7.30 25.97 -8.71
N GLN A 119 -7.91 26.80 -7.85
CA GLN A 119 -7.49 26.93 -6.46
C GLN A 119 -7.68 25.62 -5.69
N ASN A 120 -8.83 24.97 -5.83
CA ASN A 120 -9.10 23.69 -5.18
C ASN A 120 -8.12 22.61 -5.66
N ILE A 121 -7.81 22.55 -6.96
CA ILE A 121 -6.83 21.61 -7.52
C ILE A 121 -5.44 21.89 -6.93
N LYS A 122 -5.06 23.16 -6.81
CA LYS A 122 -3.79 23.54 -6.19
C LYS A 122 -3.76 23.10 -4.73
N GLU A 123 -4.79 23.41 -3.95
CA GLU A 123 -4.88 22.99 -2.53
C GLU A 123 -4.86 21.47 -2.38
N LEU A 124 -5.53 20.73 -3.26
CA LEU A 124 -5.53 19.28 -3.23
C LEU A 124 -4.16 18.69 -3.57
N ASN A 125 -3.44 19.26 -4.54
CA ASN A 125 -2.08 18.84 -4.86
C ASN A 125 -1.11 19.20 -3.73
N ASP A 126 -1.26 20.37 -3.12
CA ASP A 126 -0.47 20.78 -1.95
C ASP A 126 -0.69 19.78 -0.79
N LYS A 127 -1.94 19.39 -0.50
CA LYS A 127 -2.27 18.36 0.50
C LYS A 127 -1.75 16.98 0.13
N ILE A 128 -1.82 16.57 -1.14
CA ILE A 128 -1.25 15.28 -1.59
C ILE A 128 0.26 15.26 -1.36
N THR A 129 0.95 16.36 -1.67
CA THR A 129 2.40 16.49 -1.48
C THR A 129 2.76 16.47 0.01
N GLU A 130 1.98 17.15 0.85
CA GLU A 130 2.12 17.14 2.30
C GLU A 130 1.87 15.74 2.89
N LEU A 131 0.83 15.05 2.43
CA LEU A 131 0.52 13.67 2.81
C LEU A 131 1.63 12.71 2.39
N GLN A 132 2.16 12.83 1.17
CA GLN A 132 3.30 12.03 0.72
C GLN A 132 4.54 12.27 1.57
N THR A 133 4.87 13.54 1.82
CA THR A 133 6.00 13.92 2.69
C THR A 133 5.82 13.36 4.10
N THR A 134 4.61 13.46 4.65
CA THR A 134 4.28 12.93 5.97
C THR A 134 4.36 11.41 5.98
N LEU A 135 3.92 10.73 4.92
CA LEU A 135 3.95 9.27 4.80
C LEU A 135 5.39 8.77 4.65
N ASP A 136 6.23 9.46 3.89
CA ASP A 136 7.66 9.17 3.77
C ASP A 136 8.40 9.39 5.09
N GLN A 137 8.15 10.52 5.77
CA GLN A 137 8.69 10.78 7.11
C GLN A 137 8.19 9.76 8.14
N THR A 138 6.92 9.38 8.08
CA THR A 138 6.30 8.41 8.99
C THR A 138 6.79 6.99 8.70
N LYS A 139 7.11 6.67 7.45
CA LYS A 139 7.75 5.40 7.05
C LYS A 139 9.16 5.32 7.62
N ASP A 140 9.94 6.40 7.50
CA ASP A 140 11.27 6.48 8.09
C ASP A 140 11.23 6.42 9.63
N GLN A 141 10.22 7.01 10.26
CA GLN A 141 10.05 6.99 11.73
C GLN A 141 9.51 5.65 12.26
N ASN A 142 8.52 5.02 11.61
CA ASN A 142 7.90 3.77 12.08
C ASN A 142 8.71 2.51 11.73
N ASP A 143 9.54 2.57 10.70
CA ASP A 143 10.52 1.53 10.48
C ASP A 143 11.70 1.67 11.41
N SER A 144 11.83 2.69 12.25
CA SER A 144 12.99 2.85 13.12
C SER A 144 12.73 2.41 14.58
N VAL A 145 13.55 1.49 15.08
CA VAL A 145 13.58 1.05 16.48
C VAL A 145 14.76 1.74 17.16
N ASN A 146 14.53 2.35 18.32
CA ASN A 146 15.61 2.99 19.07
C ASN A 146 16.50 1.90 19.72
N PHE A 147 17.71 1.72 19.21
CA PHE A 147 18.69 0.79 19.74
C PHE A 147 19.93 1.58 20.16
N PHE A 148 20.24 1.58 21.46
CA PHE A 148 21.37 2.33 22.03
C PHE A 148 21.35 3.85 21.76
N GLY A 149 20.17 4.47 21.63
CA GLY A 149 20.04 5.91 21.41
C GLY A 149 20.12 6.34 19.94
N VAL A 150 20.28 5.39 19.01
CA VAL A 150 20.22 5.61 17.56
C VAL A 150 18.96 4.97 17.00
N LEU A 151 18.23 5.71 16.16
CA LEU A 151 17.10 5.16 15.40
C LEU A 151 17.65 4.27 14.28
N LEU A 152 17.46 2.96 14.40
CA LEU A 152 17.86 1.98 13.37
C LEU A 152 16.63 1.39 12.71
N SER A 153 16.63 1.29 11.38
CA SER A 153 15.49 0.69 10.66
C SER A 153 15.28 -0.78 11.03
N LYS A 154 14.05 -1.29 10.96
CA LYS A 154 13.63 -2.65 11.36
C LYS A 154 14.40 -3.72 10.61
N GLY A 155 14.73 -3.46 9.33
CA GLY A 155 15.57 -4.34 8.53
C GLY A 155 17.01 -4.42 9.05
N VAL A 156 17.61 -3.28 9.39
CA VAL A 156 18.97 -3.21 9.95
C VAL A 156 19.01 -3.82 11.34
N TYR A 157 18.03 -3.52 12.20
CA TYR A 157 17.91 -4.13 13.53
C TYR A 157 17.83 -5.66 13.48
N SER A 158 16.92 -6.20 12.66
CA SER A 158 16.75 -7.65 12.50
C SER A 158 18.04 -8.31 12.01
N THR A 159 18.70 -7.69 11.02
CA THR A 159 19.97 -8.19 10.48
C THR A 159 21.08 -8.21 11.54
N ILE A 160 21.26 -7.10 12.28
CA ILE A 160 22.27 -7.00 13.34
C ILE A 160 22.00 -8.03 14.45
N MET A 161 20.74 -8.23 14.84
CA MET A 161 20.36 -9.23 15.85
C MET A 161 20.73 -10.65 15.41
N TRP A 162 20.41 -11.03 14.17
CA TRP A 162 20.78 -12.34 13.65
C TRP A 162 22.29 -12.51 13.51
N VAL A 163 23.04 -11.47 13.13
CA VAL A 163 24.50 -11.50 13.09
C VAL A 163 25.09 -11.75 14.48
N ILE A 164 24.60 -11.06 15.51
CA ILE A 164 25.04 -11.27 16.89
C ILE A 164 24.72 -12.70 17.34
N VAL A 165 23.51 -13.19 17.06
CA VAL A 165 23.11 -14.57 17.40
C VAL A 165 24.01 -15.59 16.70
N LEU A 166 24.34 -15.40 15.42
CA LEU A 166 25.24 -16.29 14.68
C LEU A 166 26.67 -16.26 15.22
N ILE A 167 27.19 -15.08 15.59
CA ILE A 167 28.52 -14.97 16.20
C ILE A 167 28.56 -15.68 17.55
N LEU A 168 27.55 -15.48 18.41
CA LEU A 168 27.46 -16.15 19.70
C LEU A 168 27.33 -17.67 19.53
N ALA A 169 26.50 -18.13 18.60
CA ALA A 169 26.35 -19.54 18.29
C ALA A 169 27.67 -20.15 17.79
N GLY A 170 28.39 -19.43 16.92
CA GLY A 170 29.72 -19.82 16.42
C GLY A 170 30.75 -19.90 17.54
N LEU A 171 30.80 -18.90 18.42
CA LEU A 171 31.68 -18.90 19.60
C LEU A 171 31.36 -20.05 20.55
N LEU A 172 30.07 -20.34 20.78
CA LEU A 172 29.64 -21.45 21.62
C LEU A 172 30.05 -22.80 21.01
N ALA A 173 29.84 -22.99 19.71
CA ALA A 173 30.27 -24.19 19.00
C ALA A 173 31.80 -24.34 19.05
N PHE A 174 32.55 -23.25 18.84
CA PHE A 174 34.00 -23.23 18.96
C PHE A 174 34.46 -23.60 20.39
N TYR A 175 33.79 -23.06 21.41
CA TYR A 175 34.09 -23.37 22.80
C TYR A 175 33.83 -24.85 23.12
N ILE A 176 32.70 -25.41 22.70
CA ILE A 176 32.37 -26.83 22.89
C ILE A 176 33.39 -27.73 22.18
N TYR A 177 33.78 -27.39 20.96
CA TYR A 177 34.80 -28.13 20.21
C TYR A 177 36.14 -28.12 20.95
N LYS A 178 36.60 -26.94 21.36
CA LYS A 178 37.86 -26.80 22.10
C LYS A 178 37.81 -27.52 23.46
N TYR A 179 36.69 -27.42 24.18
CA TYR A 179 36.51 -28.06 25.49
C TYR A 179 36.55 -29.58 25.38
N THR A 180 35.86 -30.15 24.39
CA THR A 180 35.86 -31.60 24.15
C THR A 180 37.25 -32.09 23.78
N ASN A 181 37.95 -31.41 22.87
CA ASN A 181 39.30 -31.79 22.47
C ASN A 181 40.28 -31.76 23.65
N SER A 182 40.23 -30.71 24.47
CA SER A 182 41.07 -30.59 25.67
C SER A 182 40.77 -31.71 26.69
N ASN A 183 39.52 -32.09 26.90
CA ASN A 183 39.16 -33.15 27.83
C ASN A 183 39.65 -34.53 27.37
N VAL A 184 39.64 -34.80 26.05
CA VAL A 184 40.18 -36.04 25.49
C VAL A 184 41.69 -36.12 25.69
N ILE A 185 42.41 -35.03 25.44
CA ILE A 185 43.87 -34.97 25.63
C ILE A 185 44.23 -35.28 27.09
N THR A 186 43.57 -34.64 28.05
CA THR A 186 43.83 -34.87 29.48
C THR A 186 43.56 -36.33 29.89
N LYS A 187 42.45 -36.92 29.41
CA LYS A 187 42.15 -38.34 29.69
C LYS A 187 43.20 -39.27 29.10
N ASN A 188 43.66 -38.99 27.88
CA ASN A 188 44.70 -39.79 27.24
C ASN A 188 46.01 -39.70 28.03
N SER A 189 46.42 -38.51 28.46
CA SER A 189 47.63 -38.34 29.28
C SER A 189 47.54 -39.03 30.63
N ILE A 190 46.36 -39.06 31.27
CA ILE A 190 46.16 -39.80 32.52
C ILE A 190 46.26 -41.31 32.28
N ASN A 191 45.70 -41.81 31.19
CA ASN A 191 45.78 -43.23 30.83
C ASN A 191 47.23 -43.64 30.51
N GLU A 192 47.93 -42.85 29.69
CA GLU A 192 49.33 -43.09 29.32
C GLU A 192 50.24 -43.09 30.56
N LEU A 193 50.00 -42.18 31.51
CA LEU A 193 50.70 -42.19 32.79
C LEU A 193 50.41 -43.46 33.60
N GLY A 194 49.16 -43.93 33.59
CA GLY A 194 48.76 -45.18 34.24
C GLY A 194 49.45 -46.40 33.63
N GLU A 195 49.50 -46.48 32.30
CA GLU A 195 50.20 -47.55 31.56
C GLU A 195 51.69 -47.53 31.88
N LEU A 196 52.34 -46.37 31.85
CA LEU A 196 53.75 -46.22 32.17
C LEU A 196 54.06 -46.60 33.62
N GLN A 197 53.20 -46.22 34.56
CA GLN A 197 53.35 -46.61 35.97
C GLN A 197 53.23 -48.13 36.16
N GLN A 198 52.28 -48.77 35.45
CA GLN A 198 52.11 -50.21 35.48
C GLN A 198 53.33 -50.93 34.88
N GLU A 199 53.84 -50.44 33.76
CA GLU A 199 55.06 -50.98 33.14
C GLU A 199 56.28 -50.82 34.07
N TYR A 200 56.42 -49.65 34.71
CA TYR A 200 57.49 -49.40 35.68
C TYR A 200 57.41 -50.33 36.88
N GLU A 201 56.23 -50.52 37.48
CA GLU A 201 56.04 -51.44 38.61
C GLU A 201 56.34 -52.89 38.21
N ASN A 202 55.95 -53.30 36.99
CA ASN A 202 56.28 -54.62 36.45
C ASN A 202 57.79 -54.78 36.24
N TYR A 203 58.46 -53.78 35.67
CA TYR A 203 59.91 -53.77 35.49
C TYR A 203 60.64 -53.84 36.84
N ARG A 204 60.19 -53.05 37.82
CA ARG A 204 60.72 -53.04 39.19
C ARG A 204 60.60 -54.41 39.85
N LYS A 205 59.42 -55.05 39.77
CA LYS A 205 59.21 -56.40 40.29
C LYS A 205 60.12 -57.42 39.63
N ALA A 206 60.21 -57.39 38.30
CA ALA A 206 61.09 -58.28 37.55
C ALA A 206 62.58 -58.08 37.90
N ALA A 207 63.02 -56.84 38.11
CA ALA A 207 64.38 -56.52 38.54
C ALA A 207 64.68 -57.08 39.94
N ILE A 208 63.77 -56.89 40.91
CA ILE A 208 63.90 -57.44 42.26
C ILE A 208 63.95 -58.97 42.22
N GLU A 209 63.09 -59.63 41.43
CA GLU A 209 63.12 -61.08 41.29
C GLU A 209 64.44 -61.59 40.70
N ARG A 210 65.01 -60.88 39.72
CA ARG A 210 66.33 -61.21 39.15
C ARG A 210 67.43 -61.09 40.21
N GLU A 211 67.45 -59.98 40.97
CA GLU A 211 68.42 -59.81 42.05
C GLU A 211 68.28 -60.87 43.13
N GLN A 212 67.06 -61.21 43.53
CA GLN A 212 66.82 -62.27 44.51
C GLN A 212 67.29 -63.63 44.00
N LYS A 213 67.05 -63.96 42.73
CA LYS A 213 67.55 -65.19 42.11
C LYS A 213 69.08 -65.23 42.09
N VAL A 214 69.73 -64.15 41.68
CA VAL A 214 71.20 -64.04 41.65
C VAL A 214 71.79 -64.17 43.06
N ARG A 215 71.19 -63.52 44.06
CA ARG A 215 71.63 -63.65 45.47
C ARG A 215 71.51 -65.08 45.99
N ARG A 216 70.41 -65.77 45.67
CA ARG A 216 70.23 -67.19 46.03
C ARG A 216 71.28 -68.08 45.36
N GLN A 217 71.51 -67.91 44.05
CA GLN A 217 72.55 -68.63 43.32
C GLN A 217 73.94 -68.37 43.91
N LEU A 218 74.27 -67.12 44.23
CA LEU A 218 75.56 -66.79 44.84
C LEU A 218 75.73 -67.46 46.21
N GLN A 219 74.66 -67.53 47.01
CA GLN A 219 74.70 -68.18 48.31
C GLN A 219 74.82 -69.71 48.19
N ASP A 220 74.17 -70.31 47.20
CA ASP A 220 74.30 -71.74 46.89
C ASP A 220 75.73 -72.07 46.44
N GLU A 221 76.36 -71.23 45.61
CA GLU A 221 77.76 -71.38 45.22
C GLU A 221 78.70 -71.22 46.43
N ILE A 222 78.50 -70.23 47.31
CA ILE A 222 79.30 -70.08 48.53
C ILE A 222 79.16 -71.30 49.46
N ASN A 223 77.95 -71.81 49.66
CA ASN A 223 77.70 -72.97 50.51
C ASN A 223 78.31 -74.26 49.95
N LYS A 224 78.46 -74.36 48.63
CA LYS A 224 79.07 -75.51 47.94
C LYS A 224 80.59 -75.55 48.05
N HIS A 225 81.23 -74.41 48.32
CA HIS A 225 82.68 -74.25 48.46
C HIS A 225 83.17 -74.22 49.92
N ARG A 226 82.33 -74.60 50.90
CA ARG A 226 82.68 -74.66 52.32
C ARG A 226 82.81 -76.09 52.84
#